data_AF-A0A413FCV9-F1
#
_entry.id   AF-A0A413FCV9-F1
#
_cell.length_a   1.000
_cell.length_b   1.000
_cell.length_c   1.000
_cell.angle_alpha   90.00
_cell.angle_beta   90.00
_cell.angle_gamma   90.00
#
_symmetry.space_group_name_H-M   'P 1'
#
loop_
_entity.id
_entity.type
_entity.pdbx_description
1 polymer ?
#
loop_
_entity_poly.entity_id
_entity_poly.type
_entity_poly.pdbx_seq_one_letter_code
_entity_poly.pdbx_strand_id
1 'polypeptide(L)'
;MNDLEEKVMWQRNNGQAREELQIRFTGYLIQAVRRTQRDYLRALCKYGENEILTEVFCAVSQTLEQEVMERLPLWENIESGALLYALKQLDERERYVFLAHVLDKRPFDVIGVQLGLSYKGAAAVYYRSIRKLKKSIERVNGYDI
;
A
#
# COMPACT_ATOMS: atom_id res chain seq x y z
N MET A 1 82.98 29.28 39.43
CA MET A 1 82.53 28.55 40.64
C MET A 1 81.50 29.46 41.29
N ASN A 2 80.28 29.37 40.78
CA ASN A 2 79.09 28.87 41.49
C ASN A 2 78.53 30.05 42.32
N ASP A 3 77.47 30.73 41.89
CA ASP A 3 76.09 30.31 42.19
C ASP A 3 75.05 30.96 41.24
N LEU A 4 75.34 31.11 39.94
CA LEU A 4 74.39 31.73 38.98
C LEU A 4 73.47 30.75 38.24
N GLU A 5 73.45 29.46 38.62
CA GLU A 5 72.72 28.42 37.88
C GLU A 5 71.60 27.71 38.64
N GLU A 6 71.20 28.19 39.82
CA GLU A 6 70.09 27.57 40.56
C GLU A 6 68.88 28.50 40.72
N LYS A 7 68.50 29.15 39.62
CA LYS A 7 67.17 29.78 39.50
C LYS A 7 66.44 29.29 38.26
N VAL A 8 66.45 27.97 38.05
CA VAL A 8 65.40 27.31 37.27
C VAL A 8 64.12 27.52 38.07
N MET A 9 63.33 28.52 37.66
CA MET A 9 62.04 28.84 38.22
C MET A 9 61.15 27.59 38.18
N TRP A 10 60.95 26.95 39.34
CA TRP A 10 59.80 26.08 39.54
C TRP A 10 58.55 26.96 39.56
N GLN A 11 58.01 27.27 38.37
CA GLN A 11 56.68 27.83 38.27
C GLN A 11 55.71 26.80 38.81
N ARG A 12 55.12 27.07 39.98
CA ARG A 12 54.04 26.28 40.54
C ARG A 12 52.88 26.29 39.55
N ASN A 13 52.42 25.11 39.13
CA ASN A 13 51.23 24.97 38.28
C ASN A 13 50.05 25.63 39.02
N ASN A 14 49.53 26.71 38.48
CA ASN A 14 48.45 27.54 39.03
C ASN A 14 47.05 26.93 38.82
N GLY A 15 46.96 25.64 38.44
CA GLY A 15 45.70 24.95 38.16
C GLY A 15 45.13 25.21 36.76
N GLN A 16 45.58 26.28 36.10
CA GLN A 16 45.14 26.71 34.78
C GLN A 16 45.36 25.63 33.69
N ALA A 17 46.49 24.94 33.72
CA ALA A 17 46.77 23.85 32.78
C ALA A 17 45.81 22.65 32.94
N ARG A 18 45.32 22.40 34.17
CA ARG A 18 44.35 21.32 34.45
C ARG A 18 42.96 21.71 33.97
N GLU A 19 42.56 22.96 34.17
CA GLU A 19 41.30 23.51 33.68
C GLU A 19 41.26 23.55 32.14
N GLU A 20 42.34 23.99 31.50
CA GLU A 20 42.48 23.97 30.04
C GLU A 20 42.39 22.54 29.48
N LEU A 21 43.02 21.56 30.14
CA LEU A 21 42.92 20.14 29.78
C LEU A 21 41.49 19.63 29.91
N GLN A 22 40.80 19.96 31.02
CA GLN A 22 39.42 19.56 31.26
C GLN A 22 38.47 20.16 30.22
N ILE A 23 38.63 21.44 29.87
CA ILE A 23 37.86 22.10 28.82
C ILE A 23 38.07 21.40 27.47
N ARG A 24 39.32 21.10 27.11
CA ARG A 24 39.65 20.38 25.85
C ARG A 24 39.06 18.98 25.83
N PHE A 25 39.16 18.25 26.94
CA PHE A 25 38.61 16.91 27.09
C PHE A 25 37.09 16.90 26.95
N THR A 26 36.39 17.80 27.65
CA THR A 26 34.93 17.95 27.53
C THR A 26 34.52 18.36 26.11
N GLY A 27 35.25 19.28 25.48
CA GLY A 27 35.01 19.68 24.09
C GLY A 27 35.13 18.51 23.11
N TYR A 28 36.15 17.66 23.29
CA TYR A 28 36.34 16.45 22.49
C TYR A 28 35.18 15.46 22.66
N LEU A 29 34.76 15.19 23.90
CA LEU A 29 33.63 14.30 24.18
C LEU A 29 32.32 14.80 23.56
N ILE A 30 32.02 16.08 23.72
CA ILE A 30 30.83 16.71 23.10
C ILE A 30 30.89 16.54 21.57
N GLN A 31 32.06 16.75 20.97
CA GLN A 31 32.22 16.61 19.53
C GLN A 31 32.08 15.16 19.07
N ALA A 32 32.64 14.20 19.82
CA ALA A 32 32.51 12.78 19.55
C ALA A 32 31.04 12.34 19.59
N VAL A 33 30.29 12.73 20.63
CA VAL A 33 28.85 12.43 20.75
C VAL A 33 28.03 13.03 19.61
N ARG A 34 28.33 14.29 19.23
CA ARG A 34 27.63 14.94 18.09
C ARG A 34 27.93 14.25 16.77
N ARG A 35 29.14 13.72 16.58
CA ARG A 35 29.51 12.98 15.37
C ARG A 35 28.81 11.62 15.34
N THR A 36 28.85 10.86 16.43
CA THR A 36 28.19 9.55 16.49
C THR A 36 26.68 9.65 16.30
N GLN A 37 26.02 10.66 16.88
CA GLN A 37 24.59 10.90 16.65
C GLN A 37 24.29 11.17 15.17
N ARG A 38 25.13 11.98 14.51
CA ARG A 38 24.97 12.30 13.09
C ARG A 38 25.18 11.07 12.21
N ASP A 39 26.20 10.27 12.51
CA ASP A 39 26.52 9.07 11.75
C ASP A 39 25.42 8.01 11.91
N TYR A 40 24.85 7.88 13.11
CA TYR A 40 23.68 7.03 13.36
C TYR A 40 22.47 7.45 12.52
N LEU A 41 22.11 8.73 12.54
CA LEU A 41 20.97 9.23 11.76
C LEU A 41 21.19 9.08 10.25
N ARG A 42 22.43 9.30 9.77
CA ARG A 42 22.78 9.06 8.36
C ARG A 42 22.65 7.60 7.97
N ALA A 43 23.09 6.68 8.83
CA ALA A 43 22.92 5.25 8.60
C ALA A 43 21.42 4.91 8.52
N LEU A 44 20.63 5.39 9.48
CA LEU A 44 19.18 5.17 9.53
C LEU A 44 18.47 5.70 8.27
N CYS A 45 18.81 6.91 7.81
CA CYS A 45 18.26 7.46 6.57
C CYS A 45 18.67 6.64 5.33
N LYS A 46 19.93 6.19 5.24
CA LYS A 46 20.39 5.33 4.14
C LYS A 46 19.69 3.98 4.07
N TYR A 47 19.30 3.42 5.22
CA TYR A 47 18.47 2.21 5.24
C TYR A 47 17.08 2.49 4.66
N GLY A 48 16.46 3.60 5.04
CA GLY A 48 15.14 4.00 4.52
C GLY A 48 15.11 4.39 3.03
N GLU A 49 16.25 4.74 2.43
CA GLU A 49 16.36 5.01 0.98
C GLU A 49 16.32 3.73 0.13
N ASN A 50 16.67 2.57 0.70
CA ASN A 50 16.75 1.28 -0.02
C ASN A 50 15.66 0.28 0.40
N GLU A 51 15.01 0.50 1.54
CA GLU A 51 14.00 -0.40 2.10
C GLU A 51 12.72 0.39 2.40
N ILE A 52 11.63 0.03 1.72
CA ILE A 52 10.29 0.48 2.10
C ILE A 52 9.86 -0.35 3.31
N LEU A 53 9.39 0.31 4.38
CA LEU A 53 8.80 -0.38 5.52
C LEU A 53 7.73 -1.36 5.04
N THR A 54 7.81 -2.63 5.42
CA THR A 54 6.94 -3.71 4.92
C THR A 54 5.45 -3.35 5.00
N GLU A 55 5.03 -2.66 6.05
CA GLU A 55 3.64 -2.19 6.23
C GLU A 55 3.23 -1.18 5.14
N VAL A 56 4.11 -0.23 4.82
CA VAL A 56 3.89 0.75 3.75
C VAL A 56 3.89 0.06 2.39
N PHE A 57 4.79 -0.90 2.17
CA PHE A 57 4.81 -1.68 0.94
C PHE A 57 3.51 -2.47 0.76
N CYS A 58 3.04 -3.21 1.77
CA CYS A 58 1.78 -3.94 1.71
C CYS A 58 0.59 -3.03 1.43
N ALA A 59 0.51 -1.86 2.10
CA ALA A 59 -0.56 -0.91 1.87
C ALA A 59 -0.53 -0.38 0.42
N VAL A 60 0.64 0.03 -0.09
CA VAL A 60 0.79 0.54 -1.46
C VAL A 60 0.48 -0.55 -2.49
N SER A 61 0.96 -1.78 -2.28
CA SER A 61 0.67 -2.92 -3.16
C SER A 61 -0.82 -3.21 -3.23
N GLN A 62 -1.54 -3.24 -2.10
CA GLN A 62 -2.99 -3.44 -2.07
C GLN A 62 -3.73 -2.33 -2.83
N THR A 63 -3.32 -1.07 -2.64
CA THR A 63 -3.94 0.06 -3.36
C THR A 63 -3.68 -0.01 -4.86
N LEU A 64 -2.48 -0.43 -5.28
CA LEU A 64 -2.12 -0.56 -6.68
C LEU A 64 -2.86 -1.73 -7.33
N GLU A 65 -2.96 -2.88 -6.67
CA GLU A 65 -3.74 -4.02 -7.15
C GLU A 65 -5.21 -3.65 -7.34
N GLN A 66 -5.78 -2.92 -6.39
CA GLN A 66 -7.15 -2.44 -6.49
C GLN A 66 -7.32 -1.44 -7.65
N GLU A 67 -6.39 -0.48 -7.81
CA GLU A 67 -6.41 0.49 -8.90
C GLU A 67 -6.25 -0.18 -10.28
N VAL A 68 -5.42 -1.22 -10.38
CA VAL A 68 -5.27 -2.02 -11.61
C VAL A 68 -6.55 -2.79 -11.91
N MET A 69 -7.15 -3.44 -10.90
CA MET A 69 -8.39 -4.20 -11.04
C MET A 69 -9.56 -3.30 -11.49
N GLU A 70 -9.64 -2.07 -10.98
CA GLU A 70 -10.66 -1.08 -11.40
C GLU A 70 -10.53 -0.66 -12.86
N ARG A 71 -9.34 -0.79 -13.47
CA ARG A 71 -9.07 -0.43 -14.86
C ARG A 71 -9.25 -1.60 -15.84
N LEU A 72 -9.28 -2.84 -15.35
CA LEU A 72 -9.44 -4.02 -16.19
C LEU A 72 -10.89 -4.15 -16.70
N PRO A 73 -11.10 -4.73 -17.90
CA PRO A 73 -12.43 -5.04 -18.39
C PRO A 73 -13.17 -5.98 -17.42
N LEU A 74 -14.50 -5.80 -17.27
CA LEU A 74 -15.34 -6.62 -16.37
C LEU A 74 -15.09 -8.13 -16.50
N TRP A 75 -14.85 -8.61 -17.73
CA TRP A 75 -14.64 -10.03 -18.02
C TRP A 75 -13.34 -10.60 -17.49
N GLU A 76 -12.34 -9.76 -17.25
CA GLU A 76 -11.03 -10.14 -16.70
C GLU A 76 -11.04 -10.11 -15.16
N ASN A 77 -11.97 -9.37 -14.56
CA ASN A 77 -12.15 -9.27 -13.11
C ASN A 77 -12.97 -10.41 -12.50
N ILE A 78 -13.60 -11.27 -13.32
CA ILE A 78 -14.43 -12.38 -12.83
C ILE A 78 -13.56 -13.62 -12.62
N GLU A 79 -13.17 -13.86 -11.37
CA GLU A 79 -12.36 -15.02 -10.98
C GLU A 79 -13.09 -16.37 -11.14
N SER A 80 -14.42 -16.38 -10.95
CA SER A 80 -15.21 -17.60 -11.07
C SER A 80 -15.43 -17.99 -12.53
N GLY A 81 -14.72 -19.03 -13.00
CA GLY A 81 -14.89 -19.58 -14.35
C GLY A 81 -16.32 -20.04 -14.65
N ALA A 82 -17.01 -20.63 -13.66
CA ALA A 82 -18.41 -21.06 -13.80
C ALA A 82 -19.36 -19.87 -13.99
N LEU A 83 -19.17 -18.78 -13.23
CA LEU A 83 -19.94 -17.55 -13.38
C LEU A 83 -19.67 -16.88 -14.72
N LEU A 84 -18.38 -16.76 -15.11
CA LEU A 84 -17.97 -16.20 -16.39
C LEU A 84 -18.60 -16.97 -17.56
N TYR A 85 -18.55 -18.29 -17.52
CA TYR A 85 -19.20 -19.16 -18.50
C TYR A 85 -20.71 -18.91 -18.54
N ALA A 86 -21.39 -18.91 -17.39
CA ALA A 86 -22.83 -18.72 -17.30
C ALA A 86 -23.28 -17.34 -17.83
N LEU A 87 -22.51 -16.28 -17.57
CA LEU A 87 -22.77 -14.93 -18.09
C LEU A 87 -22.59 -14.84 -19.62
N LYS A 88 -21.63 -15.59 -20.18
CA LYS A 88 -21.45 -15.70 -21.64
C LYS A 88 -22.63 -16.44 -22.31
N GLN A 89 -23.31 -17.34 -21.59
CA GLN A 89 -24.48 -18.08 -22.11
C GLN A 89 -25.78 -17.27 -22.13
N LEU A 90 -25.89 -16.19 -21.33
CA LEU A 90 -27.02 -15.27 -21.44
C LEU A 90 -26.98 -14.56 -22.80
N ASP A 91 -28.15 -14.31 -23.38
CA ASP A 91 -28.23 -13.43 -24.55
C ASP A 91 -27.89 -11.98 -24.18
N GLU A 92 -27.62 -11.14 -25.19
CA GLU A 92 -27.17 -9.76 -24.98
C GLU A 92 -28.15 -8.95 -24.12
N ARG A 93 -29.44 -9.16 -24.32
CA ARG A 93 -30.51 -8.45 -23.61
C ARG A 93 -30.63 -8.91 -22.16
N GLU A 94 -30.62 -10.21 -21.93
CA GLU A 94 -30.63 -10.83 -20.61
C GLU A 94 -29.42 -10.41 -19.79
N ARG A 95 -28.25 -10.40 -20.44
CA ARG A 95 -26.98 -9.97 -19.85
C ARG A 95 -27.00 -8.49 -19.51
N TYR A 96 -27.48 -7.64 -20.42
CA TYR A 96 -27.60 -6.20 -20.17
C TYR A 96 -28.53 -5.92 -18.98
N VAL A 97 -29.74 -6.50 -18.96
CA VAL A 97 -30.70 -6.33 -17.86
C VAL A 97 -30.10 -6.78 -16.53
N PHE A 98 -29.40 -7.92 -16.52
CA PHE A 98 -28.77 -8.44 -15.32
C PHE A 98 -27.65 -7.52 -14.81
N LEU A 99 -26.69 -7.15 -15.67
CA LEU A 99 -25.54 -6.34 -15.28
C LEU A 99 -25.94 -4.91 -14.91
N ALA A 100 -26.86 -4.29 -15.67
CA ALA A 100 -27.36 -2.95 -15.36
C ALA A 100 -28.09 -2.88 -14.01
N HIS A 101 -28.79 -3.95 -13.62
CA HIS A 101 -29.45 -3.98 -12.32
C HIS A 101 -28.48 -4.31 -11.18
N VAL A 102 -27.58 -5.27 -11.38
CA VAL A 102 -26.68 -5.77 -10.32
C VAL A 102 -25.50 -4.85 -10.07
N LEU A 103 -24.85 -4.35 -11.13
CA LEU A 103 -23.65 -3.51 -11.02
C LEU A 103 -24.02 -2.03 -10.85
N ASP A 104 -24.84 -1.50 -11.77
CA ASP A 104 -25.19 -0.07 -11.78
C ASP A 104 -26.36 0.27 -10.83
N LYS A 105 -27.00 -0.73 -10.22
CA LYS A 105 -28.20 -0.56 -9.35
C LYS A 105 -29.35 0.18 -10.04
N ARG A 106 -29.46 0.08 -11.37
CA ARG A 106 -30.53 0.75 -12.12
C ARG A 106 -31.89 0.09 -11.82
N PRO A 107 -32.95 0.88 -11.57
CA PRO A 107 -34.28 0.33 -11.35
C PRO A 107 -34.91 -0.15 -12.67
N PHE A 108 -35.90 -1.05 -12.58
CA PHE A 108 -36.46 -1.75 -13.77
C PHE A 108 -37.30 -0.84 -14.68
N ASP A 109 -37.78 0.29 -14.18
CA ASP A 109 -38.41 1.34 -14.96
C ASP A 109 -37.42 1.97 -15.95
N VAL A 110 -36.21 2.35 -15.48
CA VAL A 110 -35.15 2.91 -16.33
C VAL A 110 -34.66 1.90 -17.35
N ILE A 111 -34.35 0.67 -16.90
CA ILE A 111 -33.92 -0.42 -17.79
C ILE A 111 -35.02 -0.74 -18.82
N GLY A 112 -36.28 -0.72 -18.38
CA GLY A 112 -37.44 -0.96 -19.23
C GLY A 112 -37.52 0.07 -20.35
N VAL A 113 -37.51 1.36 -20.04
CA VAL A 113 -37.55 2.45 -21.03
C VAL A 113 -36.41 2.30 -22.05
N GLN A 114 -35.19 2.00 -21.60
CA GLN A 114 -34.02 1.90 -22.46
C GLN A 114 -34.09 0.72 -23.46
N LEU A 115 -34.82 -0.34 -23.10
CA LEU A 115 -35.02 -1.54 -23.93
C LEU A 115 -36.39 -1.60 -24.61
N GLY A 116 -37.24 -0.57 -24.47
CA GLY A 116 -38.61 -0.57 -24.97
C GLY A 116 -39.53 -1.58 -24.26
N LEU A 117 -39.31 -1.81 -22.97
CA LEU A 117 -40.07 -2.73 -22.13
C LEU A 117 -40.84 -1.99 -21.03
N SER A 118 -41.93 -2.59 -20.58
CA SER A 118 -42.54 -2.17 -19.31
C SER A 118 -41.66 -2.57 -18.13
N TYR A 119 -41.86 -1.92 -16.98
CA TYR A 119 -41.25 -2.31 -15.70
C TYR A 119 -41.35 -3.82 -15.45
N LYS A 120 -42.56 -4.39 -15.62
CA LYS A 120 -42.80 -5.82 -15.42
C LYS A 120 -42.06 -6.67 -16.44
N GLY A 121 -41.91 -6.20 -17.67
CA GLY A 121 -41.14 -6.85 -18.73
C GLY A 121 -39.65 -6.92 -18.38
N ALA A 122 -39.06 -5.80 -17.95
CA ALA A 122 -37.66 -5.74 -17.52
C ALA A 122 -37.42 -6.64 -16.29
N ALA A 123 -38.29 -6.58 -15.27
CA ALA A 123 -38.21 -7.44 -14.10
C ALA A 123 -38.33 -8.93 -14.46
N ALA A 124 -39.24 -9.29 -15.38
CA ALA A 124 -39.40 -10.67 -15.83
C ALA A 124 -38.14 -11.19 -16.55
N VAL A 125 -37.50 -10.36 -17.39
CA VAL A 125 -36.21 -10.71 -18.02
C VAL A 125 -35.16 -10.93 -16.93
N TYR A 126 -35.03 -10.01 -15.98
CA TYR A 126 -34.06 -10.10 -14.88
C TYR A 126 -34.15 -11.42 -14.10
N TYR A 127 -35.35 -11.77 -13.60
CA TYR A 127 -35.52 -13.00 -12.82
C TYR A 127 -35.33 -14.27 -13.67
N ARG A 128 -35.64 -14.23 -14.97
CA ARG A 128 -35.33 -15.33 -15.89
C ARG A 128 -33.82 -15.48 -16.09
N SER A 129 -33.08 -14.39 -16.26
CA SER A 129 -31.61 -14.38 -16.33
C SER A 129 -31.00 -15.01 -15.09
N ILE A 130 -31.46 -14.65 -13.88
CA ILE A 130 -30.99 -15.28 -12.63
C ILE A 130 -31.22 -16.79 -12.64
N ARG A 131 -32.42 -17.22 -13.03
CA ARG A 131 -32.75 -18.66 -13.08
C ARG A 131 -31.84 -19.41 -14.06
N LYS A 132 -31.53 -18.82 -15.21
CA LYS A 132 -30.58 -19.38 -16.19
C LYS A 132 -29.17 -19.45 -15.62
N LEU A 133 -28.69 -18.38 -14.97
CA LEU A 133 -27.36 -18.32 -14.36
C LEU A 133 -27.19 -19.41 -13.31
N LYS A 134 -28.12 -19.50 -12.35
CA LYS A 134 -28.08 -20.54 -11.30
C LYS A 134 -28.01 -21.95 -11.90
N LYS A 135 -28.90 -22.25 -12.85
CA LYS A 135 -28.92 -23.55 -13.52
C LYS A 135 -27.62 -23.85 -14.28
N SER A 136 -27.01 -22.85 -14.91
CA SER A 136 -25.74 -23.02 -15.62
C SER A 136 -24.58 -23.26 -14.67
N ILE A 137 -24.51 -22.53 -13.55
CA ILE A 137 -23.46 -22.69 -12.55
C ILE A 137 -23.59 -24.05 -11.85
N GLU A 138 -24.80 -24.46 -11.46
CA GLU A 138 -25.07 -25.78 -10.88
C GLU A 138 -24.64 -26.91 -11.81
N ARG A 139 -24.86 -26.75 -13.12
CA ARG A 139 -24.38 -27.73 -14.11
C ARG A 139 -22.86 -27.80 -14.12
N VAL A 140 -22.17 -26.65 -14.26
CA VAL A 140 -20.70 -26.62 -14.34
C VAL A 140 -20.07 -27.22 -13.08
N ASN A 141 -20.58 -26.88 -11.89
CA ASN A 141 -20.08 -27.44 -10.63
C ASN A 141 -20.49 -28.92 -10.42
N GLY A 142 -21.61 -29.36 -11.01
CA GLY A 142 -22.02 -30.76 -10.99
C GLY A 142 -21.21 -31.66 -11.94
N TYR A 143 -20.38 -31.07 -12.80
CA TYR A 143 -19.44 -31.75 -13.68
C TYR A 143 -17.99 -31.68 -13.16
N ASP A 144 -17.78 -31.54 -11.85
CA ASP A 144 -16.47 -31.77 -11.24
C ASP A 144 -15.93 -33.15 -11.68
N ILE A 145 -14.99 -33.12 -12.64
CA ILE A 145 -14.00 -34.14 -12.97
C ILE A 145 -12.73 -33.76 -12.21
#